data_AF-A0A0M8V8G1-F1
#
_entry.id   AF-A0A0M8V8G1-F1
#
_cell.length_a   1.000
_cell.length_b   1.000
_cell.length_c   1.000
_cell.angle_alpha   90.00
_cell.angle_beta   90.00
_cell.angle_gamma   90.00
#
_symmetry.space_group_name_H-M   'P 1'
#
loop_
_entity.id
_entity.type
_entity.pdbx_description
1 polymer ?
#
loop_
_entity_poly.entity_id
_entity_poly.type
_entity_poly.pdbx_seq_one_letter_code
_entity_poly.pdbx_strand_id
1 'polypeptide(L)'
;MSEDDTGATGPYTDAARARLVMAYEACELADLARAAVPIGKHELNPDGTNRSPGNVLAAARVLSAAERFFEAAAVLERMGGADWQLIGDVLEVPPRTALARFAMAEETFRELLSSEGVEAADEASRLRAYMAREPLEVALDLDDWVLRHEDGDSDLGTTPVSGGLVRKDPRRRTGKHP
;
A
#
# COMPACT_ATOMS: atom_id res chain seq x y z
N MET A 1 -14.45 -1.48 39.18
CA MET A 1 -14.49 -2.53 38.15
C MET A 1 -15.47 -2.05 37.08
N SER A 2 -15.08 -1.51 35.93
CA SER A 2 -13.75 -1.46 35.30
C SER A 2 -13.65 -0.14 34.53
N GLU A 3 -12.69 0.70 34.94
CA GLU A 3 -12.17 1.82 34.16
C GLU A 3 -11.03 1.25 33.31
N ASP A 4 -11.28 0.81 32.07
CA ASP A 4 -10.18 0.54 31.12
C ASP A 4 -10.63 0.39 29.64
N ASP A 5 -11.54 1.23 29.15
CA ASP A 5 -11.96 1.20 27.74
C ASP A 5 -11.83 2.55 27.00
N THR A 6 -10.85 3.36 27.38
CA THR A 6 -10.51 4.63 26.68
C THR A 6 -9.15 4.60 26.00
N GLY A 7 -8.57 3.40 25.82
CA GLY A 7 -7.21 3.21 25.28
C GLY A 7 -7.07 3.28 23.75
N ALA A 8 -8.16 3.25 22.97
CA ALA A 8 -8.12 2.99 21.52
C ALA A 8 -8.47 4.19 20.62
N THR A 9 -8.24 5.44 21.05
CA THR A 9 -8.68 6.64 20.29
C THR A 9 -7.55 7.38 19.56
N GLY A 10 -6.30 6.94 19.66
CA GLY A 10 -5.18 7.54 18.95
C GLY A 10 -5.24 7.31 17.42
N PRO A 11 -4.72 8.22 16.58
CA PRO A 11 -4.59 7.99 15.15
C PRO A 11 -3.60 6.85 14.88
N TYR A 12 -3.78 6.12 13.78
CA TYR A 12 -2.81 5.10 13.33
C TYR A 12 -1.41 5.67 13.13
N THR A 13 -0.39 4.85 13.40
CA THR A 13 1.02 5.24 13.17
C THR A 13 1.28 5.45 11.69
N ASP A 14 2.32 6.23 11.38
CA ASP A 14 2.67 6.55 9.98
C ASP A 14 3.11 5.27 9.24
N ALA A 15 3.79 4.36 9.94
CA ALA A 15 4.12 3.03 9.44
C ALA A 15 2.88 2.16 9.19
N ALA A 16 1.87 2.16 10.07
CA ALA A 16 0.63 1.42 9.85
C ALA A 16 -0.15 1.96 8.64
N ARG A 17 -0.18 3.28 8.47
CA ARG A 17 -0.78 3.94 7.29
C ARG A 17 0.00 3.61 6.01
N ALA A 18 1.33 3.65 6.04
CA ALA A 18 2.16 3.25 4.90
C ALA A 18 1.98 1.77 4.54
N ARG A 19 1.83 0.90 5.54
CA ARG A 19 1.59 -0.54 5.35
C ARG A 19 0.27 -0.80 4.62
N LEU A 20 -0.76 0.01 4.90
CA LEU A 20 -2.05 -0.05 4.21
C LEU A 20 -1.93 0.40 2.76
N VAL A 21 -1.25 1.52 2.49
CA VAL A 21 -1.00 1.96 1.11
C VAL A 21 -0.25 0.86 0.33
N MET A 22 0.78 0.26 0.91
CA MET A 22 1.50 -0.85 0.29
C MET A 22 0.58 -2.07 0.06
N ALA A 23 -0.31 -2.40 1.01
CA ALA A 23 -1.27 -3.50 0.87
C ALA A 23 -2.22 -3.27 -0.31
N TYR A 24 -2.73 -2.05 -0.44
CA TYR A 24 -3.62 -1.66 -1.52
C TYR A 24 -2.93 -1.75 -2.89
N GLU A 25 -1.70 -1.24 -3.02
CA GLU A 25 -0.96 -1.36 -4.29
C GLU A 25 -0.64 -2.82 -4.64
N ALA A 26 -0.42 -3.68 -3.63
CA ALA A 26 -0.26 -5.13 -3.83
C ALA A 26 -1.56 -5.80 -4.32
N CYS A 27 -2.70 -5.42 -3.75
CA CYS A 27 -4.03 -5.85 -4.17
C CYS A 27 -4.29 -5.48 -5.64
N GLU A 28 -4.07 -4.20 -6.00
CA GLU A 28 -4.22 -3.71 -7.38
C GLU A 28 -3.29 -4.44 -8.36
N LEU A 29 -2.03 -4.65 -7.97
CA LEU A 29 -1.08 -5.43 -8.77
C LEU A 29 -1.57 -6.86 -8.99
N ALA A 30 -2.04 -7.52 -7.93
CA ALA A 30 -2.54 -8.89 -8.00
C ALA A 30 -3.77 -8.99 -8.90
N ASP A 31 -4.71 -8.05 -8.80
CA ASP A 31 -5.90 -8.00 -9.65
C ASP A 31 -5.57 -7.78 -11.12
N LEU A 32 -4.64 -6.86 -11.42
CA LEU A 32 -4.16 -6.62 -12.78
C LEU A 32 -3.41 -7.82 -13.34
N ALA A 33 -2.52 -8.44 -12.56
CA ALA A 33 -1.77 -9.62 -12.97
C ALA A 33 -2.72 -10.79 -13.24
N ARG A 34 -3.70 -11.04 -12.36
CA ARG A 34 -4.73 -12.07 -12.53
C ARG A 34 -5.57 -11.83 -13.78
N ALA A 35 -5.99 -10.59 -14.02
CA ALA A 35 -6.77 -10.23 -15.20
C ALA A 35 -6.01 -10.43 -16.52
N ALA A 36 -4.67 -10.43 -16.49
CA ALA A 36 -3.83 -10.66 -17.66
C ALA A 36 -3.59 -12.15 -18.00
N VAL A 37 -4.00 -13.09 -17.13
CA VAL A 37 -3.83 -14.53 -17.34
C VAL A 37 -4.83 -15.14 -18.34
N PRO A 38 -6.16 -14.92 -18.22
CA PRO A 38 -7.11 -15.58 -19.11
C PRO A 38 -7.05 -15.00 -20.52
N ILE A 39 -7.16 -15.88 -21.54
CA ILE A 39 -7.34 -15.44 -22.93
C ILE A 39 -8.74 -14.84 -23.07
N GLY A 40 -8.81 -13.56 -23.38
CA GLY A 40 -10.07 -12.85 -23.56
C GLY A 40 -10.90 -13.40 -24.72
N LYS A 41 -12.22 -13.42 -24.59
CA LYS A 41 -13.18 -13.91 -25.62
C LYS A 41 -12.96 -13.29 -27.01
N HIS A 42 -12.38 -12.09 -27.06
CA HIS A 42 -12.13 -11.32 -28.28
C HIS A 42 -10.65 -10.97 -28.47
N GLU A 43 -9.75 -11.60 -27.71
CA GLU A 43 -8.32 -11.33 -27.77
C GLU A 43 -7.70 -11.90 -29.06
N LEU A 44 -8.08 -13.13 -29.42
CA LEU A 44 -7.53 -13.86 -30.56
C LEU A 44 -8.55 -14.00 -31.71
N ASN A 45 -8.07 -13.88 -32.94
CA ASN A 45 -8.77 -14.31 -34.14
C ASN A 45 -8.92 -15.85 -34.17
N PRO A 46 -9.81 -16.40 -35.01
CA PRO A 46 -9.92 -17.86 -35.17
C PRO A 46 -8.62 -18.55 -35.61
N ASP A 47 -7.71 -17.82 -36.23
CA ASP A 47 -6.38 -18.29 -36.66
C ASP A 47 -5.29 -18.17 -35.55
N GLY A 48 -5.66 -17.70 -34.35
CA GLY A 48 -4.75 -17.54 -33.22
C GLY A 48 -3.95 -16.23 -33.20
N THR A 49 -4.14 -15.33 -34.18
CA THR A 49 -3.48 -14.01 -34.18
C THR A 49 -4.20 -13.00 -33.27
N ASN A 50 -3.49 -12.00 -32.76
CA ASN A 50 -4.09 -10.96 -31.93
C ASN A 50 -5.07 -10.09 -32.72
N ARG A 51 -6.25 -9.80 -32.14
CA ARG A 51 -7.23 -8.86 -32.71
C ARG A 51 -6.89 -7.40 -32.44
N SER A 52 -6.19 -7.12 -31.35
CA SER A 52 -5.87 -5.77 -30.92
C SER A 52 -4.58 -5.76 -30.07
N PRO A 53 -3.92 -4.59 -29.89
CA PRO A 53 -2.73 -4.47 -29.05
C PRO A 53 -3.05 -4.47 -27.54
N GLY A 54 -4.16 -5.07 -27.10
CA GLY A 54 -4.60 -5.07 -25.70
C GLY A 54 -3.57 -5.63 -24.71
N ASN A 55 -2.76 -6.60 -25.15
CA ASN A 55 -1.77 -7.26 -24.30
C ASN A 55 -0.61 -6.34 -23.89
N VAL A 56 -0.21 -5.41 -24.78
CA VAL A 56 0.80 -4.40 -24.44
C VAL A 56 0.27 -3.43 -23.40
N LEU A 57 -0.99 -3.00 -23.52
CA LEU A 57 -1.63 -2.12 -22.54
C LEU A 57 -1.81 -2.82 -21.18
N ALA A 58 -2.20 -4.10 -21.16
CA ALA A 58 -2.32 -4.89 -19.94
C ALA A 58 -0.95 -5.00 -19.24
N ALA A 59 0.10 -5.36 -19.98
CA ALA A 59 1.46 -5.44 -19.45
C ALA A 59 1.96 -4.08 -18.89
N ALA A 60 1.68 -2.97 -19.60
CA ALA A 60 2.03 -1.63 -19.12
C ALA A 60 1.32 -1.26 -17.81
N ARG A 61 0.06 -1.66 -17.64
CA ARG A 61 -0.69 -1.47 -16.39
C ARG A 61 -0.10 -2.28 -15.24
N VAL A 62 0.25 -3.54 -15.50
CA VAL A 62 0.92 -4.41 -14.50
C VAL A 62 2.27 -3.81 -14.10
N LEU A 63 3.08 -3.36 -15.06
CA LEU A 63 4.36 -2.71 -14.78
C LEU A 63 4.19 -1.46 -13.92
N SER A 64 3.24 -0.59 -14.28
CA SER A 64 2.95 0.61 -13.50
C SER A 64 2.47 0.28 -12.09
N ALA A 65 1.64 -0.75 -11.89
CA ALA A 65 1.22 -1.18 -10.57
C ALA A 65 2.38 -1.76 -9.74
N ALA A 66 3.28 -2.52 -10.38
CA ALA A 66 4.48 -3.05 -9.73
C ALA A 66 5.43 -1.95 -9.27
N GLU A 67 5.60 -0.89 -10.08
CA GLU A 67 6.39 0.28 -9.70
C GLU A 67 5.80 1.00 -8.47
N ARG A 68 4.48 1.20 -8.45
CA ARG A 68 3.80 1.83 -7.30
C ARG A 68 3.87 0.98 -6.04
N PHE A 69 3.69 -0.33 -6.17
CA PHE A 69 3.88 -1.27 -5.06
C PHE A 69 5.32 -1.19 -4.52
N PHE A 70 6.31 -1.15 -5.40
CA PHE A 70 7.72 -1.05 -5.00
C PHE A 70 8.04 0.26 -4.28
N GLU A 71 7.53 1.38 -4.78
CA GLU A 71 7.65 2.68 -4.12
C GLU A 71 6.95 2.68 -2.75
N ALA A 72 5.73 2.15 -2.65
CA ALA A 72 5.00 2.06 -1.39
C ALA A 72 5.72 1.18 -0.34
N ALA A 73 6.37 0.10 -0.78
CA ALA A 73 7.20 -0.73 0.08
C ALA A 73 8.41 0.05 0.64
N ALA A 74 9.13 0.79 -0.21
CA ALA A 74 10.23 1.64 0.25
C ALA A 74 9.75 2.71 1.24
N VAL A 75 8.58 3.33 1.01
CA VAL A 75 7.98 4.29 1.93
C VAL A 75 7.62 3.65 3.27
N LEU A 76 7.05 2.44 3.27
CA LEU A 76 6.78 1.69 4.51
C LEU A 76 8.07 1.50 5.33
N GLU A 77 9.14 1.01 4.72
CA GLU A 77 10.42 0.81 5.41
C GLU A 77 10.94 2.13 6.01
N ARG A 78 10.83 3.24 5.26
CA ARG A 78 11.22 4.58 5.73
C ARG A 78 10.37 5.05 6.91
N MET A 79 9.06 4.84 6.88
CA MET A 79 8.17 5.18 7.99
C MET A 79 8.36 4.23 9.19
N GLY A 80 8.85 3.02 8.94
CA GLY A 80 9.29 2.05 9.94
C GLY A 80 10.65 2.36 10.59
N GLY A 81 11.40 3.32 10.03
CA GLY A 81 12.67 3.82 10.59
C GLY A 81 13.93 3.33 9.87
N ALA A 82 13.81 2.57 8.77
CA ALA A 82 14.96 2.23 7.93
C ALA A 82 15.58 3.49 7.34
N ASP A 83 16.91 3.55 7.21
CA ASP A 83 17.60 4.59 6.46
C ASP A 83 17.84 4.20 4.98
N TRP A 84 18.35 5.15 4.18
CA TRP A 84 18.65 4.87 2.77
C TRP A 84 19.82 3.92 2.57
N GLN A 85 20.67 3.74 3.60
CA GLN A 85 21.73 2.74 3.55
C GLN A 85 21.11 1.35 3.61
N LEU A 86 20.24 1.09 4.59
CA LEU A 86 19.58 -0.21 4.74
C LEU A 86 18.75 -0.58 3.51
N ILE A 87 18.00 0.37 2.96
CA ILE A 87 17.21 0.15 1.73
C ILE A 87 18.14 -0.09 0.52
N GLY A 88 19.22 0.66 0.41
CA GLY A 88 20.22 0.47 -0.65
C GLY A 88 20.87 -0.91 -0.59
N ASP A 89 21.23 -1.36 0.61
CA ASP A 89 21.86 -2.67 0.84
C ASP A 89 20.94 -3.83 0.42
N VAL A 90 19.64 -3.77 0.75
CA VAL A 90 18.65 -4.79 0.34
C VAL A 90 18.46 -4.82 -1.18
N LEU A 91 18.56 -3.66 -1.83
CA LEU A 91 18.40 -3.51 -3.28
C LEU A 91 19.70 -3.67 -4.07
N GLU A 92 20.82 -3.92 -3.39
CA GLU A 92 22.16 -3.99 -3.97
C GLU A 92 22.54 -2.74 -4.78
N VAL A 93 22.11 -1.55 -4.31
CA VAL A 93 22.44 -0.26 -4.93
C VAL A 93 23.04 0.72 -3.93
N PRO A 94 23.84 1.70 -4.37
CA PRO A 94 24.31 2.76 -3.49
C PRO A 94 23.14 3.52 -2.82
N PRO A 95 23.30 4.00 -1.57
CA PRO A 95 22.24 4.72 -0.85
C PRO A 95 21.72 5.95 -1.59
N ARG A 96 22.59 6.64 -2.34
CA ARG A 96 22.21 7.78 -3.18
C ARG A 96 21.27 7.39 -4.31
N THR A 97 21.43 6.18 -4.87
CA THR A 97 20.55 5.65 -5.91
C THR A 97 19.17 5.33 -5.34
N ALA A 98 19.11 4.71 -4.16
CA ALA A 98 17.85 4.46 -3.45
C ALA A 98 17.14 5.78 -3.11
N LEU A 99 17.85 6.76 -2.56
CA LEU A 99 17.32 8.10 -2.29
C LEU A 99 16.78 8.75 -3.58
N ALA A 100 17.57 8.78 -4.66
CA ALA A 100 17.15 9.40 -5.92
C ALA A 100 15.90 8.74 -6.51
N ARG A 101 15.72 7.43 -6.30
CA ARG A 101 14.56 6.69 -6.78
C ARG A 101 13.30 6.94 -5.95
N PHE A 102 13.42 6.98 -4.63
CA PHE A 102 12.25 6.92 -3.74
C PHE A 102 11.94 8.21 -2.99
N ALA A 103 12.81 9.22 -3.02
CA ALA A 103 12.63 10.48 -2.31
C ALA A 103 11.27 11.14 -2.62
N MET A 104 10.88 11.16 -3.90
CA MET A 104 9.62 11.77 -4.33
C MET A 104 8.40 11.04 -3.74
N ALA A 105 8.38 9.71 -3.80
CA ALA A 105 7.31 8.91 -3.22
C ALA A 105 7.21 9.09 -1.69
N GLU A 106 8.35 9.17 -1.02
CA GLU A 106 8.42 9.44 0.42
C GLU A 106 7.91 10.85 0.79
N GLU A 107 8.26 11.86 0.00
CA GLU A 107 7.80 13.24 0.17
C GLU A 107 6.29 13.35 -0.04
N THR A 108 5.76 12.83 -1.17
CA THR A 108 4.32 12.80 -1.45
C THR A 108 3.54 12.10 -0.34
N PHE A 109 4.05 10.99 0.19
CA PHE A 109 3.39 10.32 1.31
C PHE A 109 3.36 11.18 2.58
N ARG A 110 4.44 11.88 2.92
CA ARG A 110 4.45 12.80 4.08
C ARG A 110 3.52 13.99 3.89
N GLU A 111 3.40 14.50 2.68
CA GLU A 111 2.45 15.56 2.35
C GLU A 111 1.00 15.10 2.54
N LEU A 112 0.68 13.87 2.12
CA LEU A 112 -0.63 13.25 2.36
C LEU A 112 -0.94 13.09 3.85
N LEU A 113 0.05 12.79 4.68
CA LEU A 113 -0.13 12.74 6.14
C LEU A 113 -0.35 14.12 6.77
N SER A 114 0.18 15.17 6.13
CA SER A 114 0.18 16.54 6.67
C SER A 114 -1.03 17.35 6.21
N SER A 115 -1.61 17.02 5.06
CA SER A 115 -2.65 17.83 4.43
C SER A 115 -4.06 17.32 4.72
N GLU A 116 -4.78 18.03 5.58
CA GLU A 116 -6.25 18.06 5.55
C GLU A 116 -6.70 18.81 4.28
N GLY A 117 -6.74 18.16 3.12
CA GLY A 117 -7.42 18.68 1.93
C GLY A 117 -6.56 19.13 0.75
N VAL A 118 -5.63 18.28 0.27
CA VAL A 118 -5.08 18.46 -1.08
C VAL A 118 -6.10 17.95 -2.10
N GLU A 119 -6.49 18.80 -3.05
CA GLU A 119 -7.13 18.40 -4.30
C GLU A 119 -6.17 17.48 -5.05
N ALA A 120 -6.35 16.17 -4.89
CA ALA A 120 -5.50 15.17 -5.52
C ALA A 120 -5.64 15.25 -7.06
N ALA A 121 -4.49 15.36 -7.72
CA ALA A 121 -4.36 15.61 -9.16
C ALA A 121 -4.85 14.44 -10.04
N ASP A 122 -4.85 13.21 -9.49
CA ASP A 122 -5.37 12.01 -10.14
C ASP A 122 -6.13 11.09 -9.16
N GLU A 123 -6.83 10.10 -9.71
CA GLU A 123 -7.68 9.17 -8.95
C GLU A 123 -6.87 8.31 -7.96
N ALA A 124 -5.65 7.92 -8.32
CA ALA A 124 -4.77 7.16 -7.43
C ALA A 124 -4.36 7.99 -6.20
N SER A 125 -4.10 9.27 -6.40
CA SER A 125 -3.76 10.22 -5.34
C SER A 125 -4.97 10.51 -4.46
N ARG A 126 -6.19 10.53 -5.02
CA ARG A 126 -7.44 10.65 -4.24
C ARG A 126 -7.67 9.41 -3.36
N LEU A 127 -7.47 8.22 -3.92
CA LEU A 127 -7.51 6.97 -3.18
C LEU A 127 -6.49 6.96 -2.05
N ARG A 128 -5.24 7.37 -2.28
CA ARG A 128 -4.22 7.45 -1.23
C ARG A 128 -4.54 8.49 -0.15
N ALA A 129 -5.08 9.65 -0.52
CA ALA A 129 -5.55 10.65 0.43
C ALA A 129 -6.72 10.11 1.28
N TYR A 130 -7.63 9.36 0.65
CA TYR A 130 -8.72 8.68 1.34
C TYR A 130 -8.18 7.61 2.31
N MET A 131 -7.24 6.76 1.88
CA MET A 131 -6.61 5.75 2.76
C MET A 131 -5.88 6.36 3.96
N ALA A 132 -5.27 7.53 3.79
CA ALA A 132 -4.68 8.26 4.91
C ALA A 132 -5.76 8.77 5.89
N ARG A 133 -6.93 9.20 5.39
CA ARG A 133 -8.01 9.74 6.23
C ARG A 133 -8.81 8.65 6.93
N GLU A 134 -9.19 7.59 6.21
CA GLU A 134 -10.05 6.49 6.68
C GLU A 134 -9.33 5.13 6.63
N PRO A 135 -8.20 4.96 7.35
CA PRO A 135 -7.36 3.76 7.25
C PRO A 135 -8.04 2.46 7.70
N LEU A 136 -9.04 2.53 8.60
CA LEU A 136 -9.74 1.33 9.05
C LEU A 136 -10.69 0.79 7.98
N GLU A 137 -11.43 1.67 7.28
CA GLU A 137 -12.37 1.26 6.22
C GLU A 137 -11.63 0.50 5.11
N VAL A 138 -10.51 1.06 4.67
CA VAL A 138 -9.64 0.44 3.66
C VAL A 138 -9.06 -0.89 4.15
N ALA A 139 -8.73 -1.00 5.43
CA ALA A 139 -8.24 -2.25 5.99
C ALA A 139 -9.29 -3.36 5.97
N LEU A 140 -10.57 -3.01 6.18
CA LEU A 140 -11.69 -3.96 6.11
C LEU A 140 -11.94 -4.41 4.67
N ASP A 141 -11.89 -3.48 3.70
CA ASP A 141 -11.97 -3.85 2.27
C ASP A 141 -10.85 -4.81 1.86
N LEU A 142 -9.65 -4.61 2.41
CA LEU A 142 -8.51 -5.49 2.19
C LEU A 142 -8.63 -6.83 2.93
N ASP A 143 -9.21 -6.88 4.13
CA ASP A 143 -9.56 -8.14 4.80
C ASP A 143 -10.48 -8.97 3.89
N ASP A 144 -11.55 -8.35 3.38
CA ASP A 144 -12.49 -8.98 2.46
C ASP A 144 -11.83 -9.41 1.15
N TRP A 145 -10.90 -8.61 0.61
CA TRP A 145 -10.16 -9.00 -0.58
C TRP A 145 -9.29 -10.24 -0.31
N VAL A 146 -8.53 -10.27 0.80
CA VAL A 146 -7.67 -11.40 1.14
C VAL A 146 -8.48 -12.68 1.31
N LEU A 147 -9.57 -12.62 2.09
CA LEU A 147 -10.43 -13.79 2.35
C LEU A 147 -11.13 -14.31 1.08
N ARG A 148 -11.49 -13.44 0.13
CA ARG A 148 -12.08 -13.87 -1.16
C ARG A 148 -11.08 -14.55 -2.10
N HIS A 149 -9.78 -14.31 -1.91
CA HIS A 149 -8.71 -14.85 -2.74
C HIS A 149 -7.86 -15.89 -2.01
N GLU A 150 -8.35 -16.37 -0.88
CA GLU A 150 -7.75 -17.46 -0.14
C GLU A 150 -7.94 -18.79 -0.89
N ASP A 151 -6.84 -19.42 -1.28
CA ASP A 151 -6.86 -20.75 -1.90
C ASP A 151 -6.66 -21.83 -0.81
N GLY A 152 -7.76 -22.37 -0.27
CA GLY A 152 -7.73 -23.53 0.62
C GLY A 152 -7.70 -23.18 2.11
N ASP A 153 -6.81 -23.82 2.87
CA ASP A 153 -6.76 -23.77 4.34
C ASP A 153 -5.64 -22.81 4.75
N SER A 154 -5.95 -21.53 4.97
CA SER A 154 -4.99 -20.55 5.49
C SER A 154 -5.34 -20.13 6.92
N ASP A 155 -4.31 -20.05 7.77
CA ASP A 155 -4.45 -19.59 9.16
C ASP A 155 -4.50 -18.05 9.27
N LEU A 156 -4.98 -17.35 8.24
CA LEU A 156 -4.98 -15.88 8.18
C LEU A 156 -5.94 -15.21 9.18
N GLY A 157 -6.88 -15.98 9.75
CA GLY A 157 -7.90 -15.48 10.66
C GLY A 157 -8.92 -14.57 9.98
N THR A 158 -9.80 -13.92 10.75
CA THR A 158 -10.91 -13.12 10.18
C THR A 158 -10.55 -11.66 9.88
N THR A 159 -9.37 -11.19 10.29
CA THR A 159 -8.92 -9.80 10.12
C THR A 159 -7.42 -9.74 9.76
N PRO A 160 -7.01 -10.32 8.62
CA PRO A 160 -5.61 -10.48 8.24
C PRO A 160 -4.84 -9.17 8.05
N VAL A 161 -5.54 -8.06 7.79
CA VAL A 161 -5.00 -6.71 7.58
C VAL A 161 -5.39 -5.80 8.74
N SER A 162 -6.69 -5.65 9.03
CA SER A 162 -7.14 -4.67 10.03
C SER A 162 -6.67 -4.99 11.46
N GLY A 163 -6.53 -6.27 11.80
CA GLY A 163 -6.05 -6.73 13.11
C GLY A 163 -4.58 -6.39 13.40
N GLY A 164 -3.78 -6.12 12.36
CA GLY A 164 -2.35 -5.77 12.49
C GLY A 164 -2.08 -4.27 12.64
N LEU A 165 -3.10 -3.41 12.58
CA LEU A 165 -2.90 -1.96 12.57
C LEU A 165 -2.58 -1.40 13.95
N VAL A 166 -1.49 -0.63 14.03
CA VAL A 166 -0.99 -0.03 15.27
C VAL A 166 -1.40 1.45 15.37
N ARG A 167 -1.96 1.84 16.53
CA ARG A 167 -2.29 3.23 16.85
C ARG A 167 -1.18 3.93 17.64
N LYS A 168 -1.05 5.25 17.46
CA LYS A 168 -0.15 6.09 18.27
C LYS A 168 -0.70 6.13 19.70
N ASP A 169 0.11 5.77 20.68
CA ASP A 169 -0.23 5.93 22.09
C ASP A 169 -0.22 7.43 22.45
N PRO A 170 -1.37 8.02 22.86
CA PRO A 170 -1.44 9.43 23.23
C PRO A 170 -0.57 9.79 24.45
N ARG A 171 -0.17 8.81 25.28
CA ARG A 171 0.57 9.04 26.53
C ARG A 171 2.08 9.17 26.36
N ARG A 172 2.65 8.88 25.18
CA ARG A 172 4.11 8.92 24.94
C ARG A 172 4.70 10.32 24.70
N ARG A 173 3.87 11.38 24.73
CA ARG A 173 4.31 12.78 24.45
C ARG A 173 4.68 13.62 25.68
N THR A 174 4.53 13.13 26.91
CA THR A 174 4.78 13.94 28.14
C THR A 174 6.07 13.60 28.89
N GLY A 175 7.06 12.97 28.24
CA GLY A 175 8.33 12.60 28.87
C GLY A 175 9.51 13.48 28.47
N LYS A 176 9.50 14.77 28.81
CA LYS A 176 10.73 15.59 28.85
C LYS A 176 10.63 16.72 29.88
N HIS A 177 11.10 16.43 31.09
CA HIS A 177 11.99 17.28 31.93
C HIS A 177 12.38 16.48 33.19
N PRO A 178 13.56 16.70 33.79
CA PRO A 178 14.28 17.97 33.93
C PRO A 178 15.49 18.12 33.00
#